data_AF-A0A7J6TJR7-F1
#
_entry.id   AF-A0A7J6TJR7-F1
#
_cell.length_a   1.000
_cell.length_b   1.000
_cell.length_c   1.000
_cell.angle_alpha   90.00
_cell.angle_beta   90.00
_cell.angle_gamma   90.00
#
_symmetry.space_group_name_H-M   'P 1'
#
loop_
_entity.id
_entity.type
_entity.pdbx_description
1 polymer ?
#
loop_
_entity_poly.entity_id
_entity_poly.type
_entity_poly.pdbx_seq_one_letter_code
_entity_poly.pdbx_strand_id
1 'polypeptide(L)'
;MEVYGLGTHGLEEELKDPVDSHGLGEPIMMFVYRILMASMATSVGVPAGLLTPALVTGGYLGSAVGSVATSIADATNMSPSFARYLHQTGVLFGMTGMFSSWFRTPITAVVIAYELTG
;
A
#
# COMPACT_ATOMS: atom_id res chain seq x y z
N MET A 1 -1.15 -12.52 -9.12
CA MET A 1 -2.26 -11.54 -8.99
C MET A 1 -3.54 -12.23 -8.52
N GLU A 2 -3.77 -12.23 -7.21
CA GLU A 2 -5.07 -12.61 -6.64
C GLU A 2 -5.90 -11.33 -6.47
N VAL A 3 -6.90 -11.14 -7.34
CA VAL A 3 -7.73 -9.92 -7.39
C VAL A 3 -8.90 -10.00 -6.38
N TYR A 4 -9.15 -11.17 -5.81
CA TYR A 4 -10.25 -11.46 -4.88
C TYR A 4 -9.74 -11.59 -3.44
N GLY A 5 -10.52 -11.10 -2.47
CA GLY A 5 -10.19 -11.16 -1.03
C GLY A 5 -9.63 -9.85 -0.44
N LEU A 6 -9.15 -9.92 0.81
CA LEU A 6 -8.67 -8.74 1.56
C LEU A 6 -7.44 -8.09 0.93
N GLY A 7 -6.63 -8.85 0.17
CA GLY A 7 -5.48 -8.32 -0.57
C GLY A 7 -4.16 -8.24 0.15
N THR A 8 -4.07 -8.85 1.33
CA THR A 8 -2.88 -8.83 2.17
C THR A 8 -1.71 -9.56 1.52
N HIS A 9 -1.95 -10.66 0.81
CA HIS A 9 -0.88 -11.43 0.15
C HIS A 9 -0.17 -10.67 -0.98
N GLY A 10 -0.89 -9.92 -1.81
CA GLY A 10 -0.24 -9.10 -2.84
C GLY A 10 0.57 -7.93 -2.24
N LEU A 11 0.17 -7.42 -1.08
CA LEU A 11 0.92 -6.37 -0.38
C LEU A 11 2.18 -6.94 0.31
N GLU A 12 2.08 -8.15 0.86
CA GLU A 12 3.20 -8.89 1.45
C GLU A 12 4.27 -9.21 0.41
N GLU A 13 3.87 -9.55 -0.81
CA GLU A 13 4.76 -9.79 -1.95
C GLU A 13 5.52 -8.51 -2.34
N GLU A 14 4.82 -7.37 -2.45
CA GLU A 14 5.40 -6.03 -2.66
C GLU A 14 6.36 -5.58 -1.55
N LEU A 15 6.11 -5.99 -0.30
CA LEU A 15 7.00 -5.72 0.84
C LEU A 15 8.26 -6.60 0.84
N LYS A 16 8.16 -7.82 0.32
CA LYS A 16 9.23 -8.83 0.37
C LYS A 16 10.18 -8.74 -0.83
N ASP A 17 9.66 -8.49 -2.03
CA ASP A 17 10.44 -8.38 -3.27
C ASP A 17 10.21 -7.03 -4.00
N PRO A 18 10.67 -5.91 -3.43
CA PRO A 18 10.38 -4.56 -3.93
C PRO A 18 11.12 -4.15 -5.21
N VAL A 19 11.98 -5.01 -5.79
CA VAL A 19 12.95 -4.60 -6.84
C VAL A 19 12.82 -5.40 -8.14
N ASP A 20 12.27 -6.63 -8.13
CA ASP A 20 12.56 -7.58 -9.21
C ASP A 20 11.42 -7.92 -10.19
N SER A 21 10.17 -7.46 -10.05
CA SER A 21 9.12 -7.99 -10.97
C SER A 21 7.95 -7.12 -11.40
N HIS A 22 7.67 -5.96 -10.78
CA HIS A 22 6.43 -5.23 -11.10
C HIS A 22 6.68 -3.75 -11.38
N GLY A 23 6.53 -3.34 -12.64
CA GLY A 23 6.59 -1.93 -13.02
C GLY A 23 5.47 -1.12 -12.37
N LEU A 24 5.63 0.21 -12.30
CA LEU A 24 4.70 1.18 -11.71
C LEU A 24 3.21 0.98 -12.06
N GLY A 25 2.90 0.34 -13.18
CA GLY A 25 1.54 0.09 -13.64
C GLY A 25 0.73 -0.84 -12.74
N GLU A 26 1.37 -1.83 -12.10
CA GLU A 26 0.66 -2.82 -11.29
C GLU A 26 0.09 -2.27 -9.98
N PRO A 27 0.89 -1.62 -9.10
CA PRO A 27 0.36 -1.07 -7.85
C PRO A 27 -0.71 0.01 -8.10
N ILE A 28 -0.58 0.81 -9.17
CA ILE A 28 -1.59 1.80 -9.56
C ILE A 28 -2.88 1.12 -10.02
N MET A 29 -2.79 0.07 -10.83
CA MET A 29 -3.95 -0.69 -11.29
C MET A 29 -4.68 -1.32 -10.11
N MET A 30 -3.95 -1.93 -9.16
CA MET A 30 -4.54 -2.51 -7.95
C MET A 30 -5.20 -1.46 -7.06
N PHE A 31 -4.59 -0.29 -6.92
CA PHE A 31 -5.19 0.84 -6.19
C PHE A 31 -6.55 1.23 -6.76
N VAL A 32 -6.64 1.42 -8.09
CA VAL A 32 -7.88 1.80 -8.77
C VAL A 32 -8.95 0.72 -8.61
N TYR A 33 -8.61 -0.54 -8.90
CA TYR A 33 -9.56 -1.66 -8.75
C TYR A 33 -10.08 -1.76 -7.32
N ARG A 34 -9.23 -1.58 -6.31
CA ARG A 34 -9.63 -1.69 -4.91
C ARG A 34 -10.55 -0.58 -4.46
N ILE A 35 -10.33 0.66 -4.89
CA ILE A 35 -11.27 1.76 -4.60
C ILE A 35 -12.64 1.47 -5.21
N LEU A 36 -12.67 0.99 -6.45
CA LEU A 36 -13.93 0.63 -7.12
C LEU A 36 -14.64 -0.51 -6.38
N MET A 37 -13.92 -1.58 -6.03
CA MET A 37 -14.52 -2.72 -5.31
C MET A 37 -14.96 -2.34 -3.89
N ALA A 38 -14.19 -1.52 -3.17
CA ALA A 38 -14.55 -1.03 -1.84
C ALA A 38 -15.78 -0.11 -1.88
N SER A 39 -15.88 0.76 -2.89
CA SER A 39 -17.07 1.61 -3.07
C SER A 39 -18.31 0.80 -3.44
N MET A 40 -18.18 -0.23 -4.28
CA MET A 40 -19.28 -1.15 -4.58
C MET A 40 -19.70 -1.94 -3.33
N ALA A 41 -18.76 -2.52 -2.59
CA ALA A 41 -19.06 -3.30 -1.38
C ALA A 41 -19.74 -2.47 -0.29
N THR A 42 -19.32 -1.22 -0.11
CA THR A 42 -19.96 -0.30 0.84
C THR A 42 -21.36 0.11 0.38
N SER A 43 -21.58 0.32 -0.92
CA SER A 43 -22.89 0.67 -1.47
C SER A 43 -23.95 -0.43 -1.31
N VAL A 44 -23.53 -1.70 -1.29
CA VAL A 44 -24.43 -2.85 -1.11
C VAL A 44 -24.84 -3.03 0.36
N GLY A 45 -24.24 -2.29 1.30
CA GLY A 45 -24.60 -2.33 2.72
C GLY A 45 -24.17 -3.63 3.41
N VAL A 46 -23.15 -4.30 2.88
CA VAL A 46 -22.57 -5.49 3.52
C VAL A 46 -22.01 -5.08 4.88
N PRO A 47 -22.29 -5.83 5.97
CA PRO A 47 -21.73 -5.57 7.29
C PRO A 47 -20.24 -5.97 7.32
N ALA A 48 -19.40 -5.19 6.65
CA ALA A 48 -17.96 -5.37 6.60
C ALA A 48 -17.26 -4.04 6.92
N GLY A 49 -16.24 -4.09 7.76
CA GLY A 49 -15.42 -2.93 8.09
C GLY A 49 -14.53 -2.50 6.93
N LEU A 50 -14.29 -1.19 6.80
CA LEU A 50 -13.41 -0.61 5.78
C LEU A 50 -11.94 -0.54 6.19
N LEU A 51 -11.59 -1.02 7.38
CA LEU A 51 -10.24 -0.91 7.94
C LEU A 51 -9.18 -1.57 7.06
N THR A 52 -9.32 -2.87 6.78
CA THR A 52 -8.35 -3.60 5.95
C THR A 52 -8.32 -3.11 4.51
N PRO A 53 -9.47 -2.85 3.84
CA PRO A 53 -9.47 -2.24 2.52
C PRO A 53 -8.75 -0.89 2.47
N ALA A 54 -8.90 -0.03 3.48
CA ALA A 54 -8.23 1.26 3.55
C ALA A 54 -6.70 1.13 3.64
N LEU A 55 -6.22 0.25 4.53
CA LEU A 55 -4.79 0.01 4.74
C LEU A 55 -4.15 -0.60 3.49
N VAL A 56 -4.76 -1.64 2.93
CA VAL A 56 -4.23 -2.34 1.75
C VAL A 56 -4.23 -1.42 0.53
N THR A 57 -5.30 -0.67 0.30
CA THR A 57 -5.36 0.31 -0.80
C THR A 57 -4.30 1.39 -0.63
N GLY A 58 -4.13 1.92 0.60
CA GLY A 58 -3.08 2.86 0.91
C GLY A 58 -1.67 2.30 0.69
N GLY A 59 -1.44 1.04 1.04
CA GLY A 59 -0.17 0.37 0.84
C GLY A 59 0.20 0.23 -0.65
N TYR A 60 -0.74 -0.07 -1.54
CA TYR A 60 -0.49 -0.08 -2.99
C TYR A 60 -0.15 1.32 -3.52
N LEU A 61 -0.83 2.36 -3.03
CA LEU A 61 -0.47 3.74 -3.37
C LEU A 61 0.94 4.09 -2.87
N GLY A 62 1.28 3.64 -1.66
CA GLY A 62 2.59 3.81 -1.06
C GLY A 62 3.70 3.03 -1.79
N SER A 63 3.41 1.82 -2.29
CA SER A 63 4.31 1.05 -3.15
C SER A 63 4.56 1.76 -4.48
N ALA A 64 3.52 2.34 -5.11
CA ALA A 64 3.71 3.13 -6.33
C ALA A 64 4.63 4.34 -6.10
N VAL A 65 4.44 5.08 -5.00
CA VAL A 65 5.32 6.20 -4.61
C VAL A 65 6.72 5.71 -4.26
N GLY A 66 6.81 4.61 -3.51
CA GLY A 66 8.07 3.96 -3.14
C GLY A 66 8.86 3.51 -4.37
N SER A 67 8.19 2.98 -5.38
CA SER A 67 8.77 2.53 -6.66
C SER A 67 9.32 3.70 -7.49
N VAL A 68 8.64 4.85 -7.47
CA VAL A 68 9.20 6.08 -8.07
C VAL A 68 10.44 6.50 -7.29
N ALA A 69 10.38 6.48 -5.96
CA ALA A 69 11.49 6.88 -5.11
C ALA A 69 12.72 5.96 -5.27
N THR A 70 12.54 4.65 -5.41
CA THR A 70 13.61 3.70 -5.71
C THR A 70 14.21 3.93 -7.09
N SER A 71 13.39 4.19 -8.11
CA SER A 71 13.91 4.49 -9.46
C SER A 71 14.83 5.72 -9.50
N ILE A 72 14.54 6.74 -8.67
CA ILE A 72 15.39 7.93 -8.51
C ILE A 72 16.67 7.59 -7.72
N ALA A 73 16.56 6.75 -6.70
CA ALA A 73 17.70 6.27 -5.91
C ALA A 73 18.69 5.45 -6.77
N ASP A 74 18.17 4.59 -7.65
CA ASP A 74 18.99 3.81 -8.59
C ASP A 74 19.68 4.70 -9.62
N ALA A 75 18.96 5.71 -10.16
CA ALA A 75 19.54 6.69 -11.07
C ALA A 75 20.68 7.52 -10.44
N THR A 76 20.68 7.63 -9.11
CA THR A 76 21.72 8.36 -8.34
C THR A 76 22.80 7.43 -7.77
N ASN A 77 22.83 6.14 -8.16
CA ASN A 77 23.76 5.12 -7.65
C ASN A 77 23.78 5.01 -6.12
N MET A 78 22.61 5.13 -5.48
CA MET A 78 22.49 4.87 -4.04
C MET A 78 22.60 3.37 -3.75
N SER A 79 22.91 3.02 -2.50
CA SER A 79 22.99 1.61 -2.08
C SER A 79 21.64 0.89 -2.29
N PRO A 80 21.62 -0.35 -2.82
CA PRO A 80 20.40 -1.14 -2.97
C PRO A 80 19.63 -1.35 -1.65
N SER A 81 20.35 -1.37 -0.52
CA SER A 81 19.75 -1.43 0.81
C SER A 81 18.92 -0.17 1.12
N PHE A 82 19.39 1.00 0.70
CA PHE A 82 18.71 2.26 0.92
C PHE A 82 17.44 2.38 0.08
N ALA A 83 17.49 1.95 -1.19
CA ALA A 83 16.31 1.87 -2.05
C ALA A 83 15.22 0.98 -1.43
N ARG A 84 15.59 -0.19 -0.88
CA ARG A 84 14.65 -1.07 -0.19
C ARG A 84 13.95 -0.41 1.01
N TYR A 85 14.71 0.29 1.86
CA TYR A 85 14.14 1.05 2.98
C TYR A 85 13.18 2.15 2.51
N LEU A 86 13.52 2.84 1.41
CA LEU A 86 12.71 3.90 0.85
C LEU A 86 11.36 3.36 0.34
N HIS A 87 11.37 2.20 -0.32
CA HIS A 87 10.15 1.51 -0.76
C HIS A 87 9.25 1.13 0.43
N GLN A 88 9.83 0.44 1.42
CA GLN A 88 9.10 0.00 2.62
C GLN A 88 8.49 1.17 3.38
N THR A 89 9.25 2.27 3.51
CA THR A 89 8.75 3.50 4.14
C THR A 89 7.61 4.12 3.34
N GLY A 90 7.71 4.12 2.00
CA GLY A 90 6.63 4.56 1.11
C GLY A 90 5.34 3.78 1.30
N VAL A 91 5.42 2.44 1.38
CA VAL A 91 4.28 1.56 1.66
C VAL A 91 3.65 1.91 3.02
N LEU A 92 4.44 1.99 4.09
CA LEU A 92 3.97 2.32 5.44
C LEU A 92 3.24 3.67 5.48
N PHE A 93 3.83 4.67 4.81
CA PHE A 93 3.27 6.02 4.74
C PHE A 93 1.97 6.04 3.93
N GLY A 94 1.88 5.24 2.86
CA GLY A 94 0.66 5.06 2.09
C GLY A 94 -0.46 4.41 2.90
N MET A 95 -0.16 3.34 3.65
CA MET A 95 -1.13 2.66 4.52
C MET A 95 -1.71 3.61 5.58
N THR A 96 -0.83 4.30 6.31
CA THR A 96 -1.23 5.26 7.36
C THR A 96 -1.92 6.49 6.80
N GLY A 97 -1.43 7.04 5.69
CA GLY A 97 -1.98 8.23 5.05
C GLY A 97 -3.40 8.02 4.52
N MET A 98 -3.65 6.89 3.85
CA MET A 98 -4.97 6.59 3.32
C MET A 98 -6.00 6.35 4.43
N PHE A 99 -5.63 5.56 5.45
CA PHE A 99 -6.49 5.33 6.60
C PHE A 99 -6.79 6.63 7.36
N SER A 100 -5.77 7.45 7.63
CA SER A 100 -5.92 8.75 8.28
C SER A 100 -6.84 9.69 7.49
N SER A 101 -6.74 9.70 6.16
CA SER A 101 -7.57 10.53 5.28
C SER A 101 -9.05 10.15 5.34
N TRP A 102 -9.35 8.85 5.30
CA TRP A 102 -10.73 8.33 5.32
C TRP A 102 -11.42 8.48 6.67
N PHE A 103 -10.73 8.10 7.75
CA PHE A 103 -11.35 8.05 9.08
C PHE A 103 -11.07 9.29 9.93
N ARG A 104 -10.20 10.20 9.47
CA ARG A 104 -9.79 11.42 10.19
C ARG A 104 -9.18 11.12 11.58
N THR A 105 -8.56 9.95 11.74
CA THR A 105 -7.91 9.48 12.98
C THR A 105 -6.42 9.18 12.75
N PRO A 106 -5.55 10.21 12.67
CA PRO A 106 -4.15 10.03 12.31
C PRO A 106 -3.34 9.23 13.33
N ILE A 107 -3.56 9.46 14.63
CA ILE A 107 -2.82 8.75 15.69
C ILE A 107 -3.13 7.25 15.63
N THR A 108 -4.42 6.90 15.51
CA THR A 108 -4.86 5.51 15.36
C THR A 108 -4.27 4.86 14.11
N ALA A 109 -4.17 5.59 13.00
CA ALA A 109 -3.55 5.09 11.77
C ALA A 109 -2.09 4.65 12.00
N VAL A 110 -1.31 5.50 12.67
CA VAL A 110 0.11 5.25 12.96
C VAL A 110 0.26 4.08 13.93
N VAL A 111 -0.54 4.03 14.99
CA VAL A 111 -0.50 2.92 15.97
C VAL A 111 -0.85 1.61 15.28
N ILE A 112 -1.90 1.56 14.45
CA ILE A 112 -2.28 0.33 13.73
C ILE A 112 -1.15 -0.11 12.80
N ALA A 113 -0.55 0.82 12.04
CA ALA A 113 0.55 0.45 11.16
C ALA A 113 1.76 -0.09 11.96
N TYR A 114 2.12 0.56 13.06
CA TYR A 114 3.18 0.11 13.95
C TYR A 114 2.94 -1.32 14.48
N GLU A 115 1.74 -1.58 15.01
CA GLU A 115 1.37 -2.90 15.54
C GLU A 115 1.36 -3.99 14.46
N LEU A 116 1.02 -3.65 13.21
CA LEU A 116 0.99 -4.61 12.11
C LEU A 116 2.36 -4.90 11.50
N THR A 117 3.33 -3.98 11.63
CA THR A 117 4.64 -4.12 10.96
C THR A 117 5.82 -4.37 11.90
N GLY A 118 5.67 -4.17 13.22
CA GLY A 118 6.63 -4.60 14.25
C GLY A 118 8.01 -3.98 14.15
#